data_AF-A0A0J1B6I0-F1
#
_entry.id   AF-A0A0J1B6I0-F1
#
_cell.length_a   1.000
_cell.length_b   1.000
_cell.length_c   1.000
_cell.angle_alpha   90.00
_cell.angle_beta   90.00
_cell.angle_gamma   90.00
#
_symmetry.space_group_name_H-M   'P 1'
#
loop_
_entity.id
_entity.type
_entity.pdbx_description
1 polymer ?
#
loop_
_entity_poly.entity_id
_entity_poly.type
_entity_poly.pdbx_seq_one_letter_code
_entity_poly.pdbx_strand_id
1 'polypeptide(L)' 'MGQFQGLWRDTKIVWIVFVSIIFAFSIFVSWYYLLLLPCLPVSFVYFAFIRYDDEGNEKGDFT' A
#
# COMPACT_ATOMS: atom_id res chain seq x y z
N MET A 1 -2.60 8.88 12.51
CA MET A 1 -1.41 8.58 11.66
C MET A 1 -0.81 7.22 12.01
N GLY A 2 -1.05 6.67 13.22
CA GLY A 2 -0.61 5.33 13.60
C GLY A 2 -1.07 4.26 12.61
N GLN A 3 -2.27 4.36 12.05
CA GLN A 3 -2.78 3.44 11.03
C GLN A 3 -1.84 3.27 9.82
N PHE A 4 -1.40 4.40 9.24
CA PHE A 4 -0.51 4.39 8.08
C PHE A 4 0.86 3.85 8.44
N GLN A 5 1.35 4.18 9.64
CA GLN A 5 2.65 3.71 10.13
C GLN A 5 2.63 2.21 10.43
N GLY A 6 1.55 1.68 11.01
CA GLY A 6 1.34 0.25 11.23
C GLY A 6 1.33 -0.51 9.91
N LEU A 7 0.52 -0.08 8.95
CA LEU A 7 0.48 -0.70 7.63
C LEU A 7 1.84 -0.64 6.93
N TRP A 8 2.50 0.52 6.94
CA TRP A 8 3.81 0.68 6.31
C TRP A 8 4.88 -0.21 6.94
N ARG A 9 4.93 -0.29 8.29
CA ARG A 9 5.87 -1.15 9.02
C ARG A 9 5.79 -2.59 8.53
N ASP A 10 4.57 -3.09 8.34
CA ASP A 10 4.33 -4.51 8.09
C ASP A 10 4.36 -4.83 6.58
N THR A 11 4.04 -3.87 5.70
CA THR A 11 3.86 -4.12 4.26
C THR A 11 4.78 -3.31 3.33
N LYS A 12 5.73 -2.51 3.83
CA LYS A 12 6.65 -1.68 3.00
C LYS A 12 7.28 -2.41 1.80
N ILE A 13 7.65 -3.68 1.96
CA ILE A 13 8.27 -4.47 0.88
C ILE A 13 7.27 -4.69 -0.26
N VAL A 14 6.02 -4.98 0.06
CA VAL A 14 4.95 -5.21 -0.93
C VAL A 14 4.74 -3.95 -1.78
N TRP A 15 4.71 -2.77 -1.15
CA TRP A 15 4.56 -1.50 -1.88
C TRP A 15 5.76 -1.18 -2.75
N ILE A 16 6.98 -1.42 -2.26
CA ILE A 16 8.21 -1.24 -3.06
C ILE A 16 8.17 -2.16 -4.29
N VAL A 17 7.77 -3.43 -4.13
CA VAL A 17 7.64 -4.39 -5.23
C VAL A 17 6.58 -3.94 -6.25
N PHE A 18 5.39 -3.51 -5.79
CA PHE A 18 4.36 -3.00 -6.70
C PHE A 18 4.84 -1.81 -7.51
N VAL A 19 5.44 -0.81 -6.85
CA VAL A 19 5.99 0.37 -7.52
C VAL A 19 7.06 -0.05 -8.54
N SER A 20 7.97 -0.95 -8.15
CA SER A 20 9.04 -1.45 -9.02
C SER A 20 8.51 -2.15 -10.26
N ILE A 21 7.46 -2.98 -10.12
CA ILE A 21 6.82 -3.68 -11.24
C ILE A 21 6.10 -2.69 -12.16
N ILE A 22 5.40 -1.70 -11.60
CA ILE A 22 4.75 -0.64 -12.40
C ILE A 22 5.79 0.10 -13.25
N PHE A 23 6.94 0.46 -12.67
CA PHE A 23 8.01 1.10 -13.42
C PHE A 23 8.62 0.16 -14.48
N ALA A 24 8.83 -1.11 -14.16
CA ALA A 24 9.32 -2.09 -15.13
C ALA A 24 8.36 -2.19 -16.34
N PHE A 25 7.06 -2.34 -16.11
CA PHE A 25 6.08 -2.35 -17.20
C PHE A 25 5.97 -1.02 -17.94
N SER A 26 6.14 0.10 -17.23
CA SER A 26 6.19 1.41 -17.88
C SER A 26 7.34 1.53 -18.89
N ILE A 27 8.49 0.95 -18.56
CA ILE A 27 9.70 1.02 -19.40
C ILE A 27 9.64 -0.01 -20.54
N PHE A 28 9.26 -1.25 -20.23
CA PHE A 28 9.35 -2.37 -21.18
C PHE A 28 8.07 -2.60 -22.00
N VAL A 29 6.91 -2.10 -21.56
CA VAL A 29 5.61 -2.37 -22.21
C VAL A 29 4.95 -1.07 -22.67
N SER A 30 4.60 -0.16 -21.75
CA SER A 30 3.95 1.10 -22.09
C SER A 30 3.89 2.09 -20.93
N TRP A 31 4.08 3.38 -21.21
CA TRP A 31 3.95 4.44 -20.20
C TRP A 31 2.56 4.52 -19.54
N TYR A 32 1.51 3.97 -20.18
CA TYR A 32 0.15 3.91 -19.62
C TYR A 32 0.09 3.22 -18.26
N TYR A 33 1.01 2.29 -17.95
CA TYR A 33 1.04 1.62 -16.64
C TYR A 33 1.32 2.58 -15.48
N LEU A 34 1.91 3.76 -15.71
CA LEU A 34 2.10 4.77 -14.65
C LEU A 34 0.77 5.30 -14.09
N LEU A 35 -0.33 5.18 -14.84
CA LEU A 35 -1.67 5.55 -14.36
C LEU A 35 -2.15 4.67 -13.19
N LEU A 36 -1.47 3.54 -12.92
CA LEU A 36 -1.75 2.70 -11.76
C LEU A 36 -1.15 3.24 -10.44
N LEU A 37 -0.15 4.13 -10.51
CA LEU A 37 0.47 4.74 -9.33
C LEU A 37 -0.54 5.43 -8.40
N PRO A 38 -1.48 6.28 -8.88
CA PRO A 38 -2.49 6.89 -8.00
C PRO A 38 -3.48 5.90 -7.39
N CYS A 39 -3.63 4.69 -7.94
CA CYS A 39 -4.49 3.66 -7.37
C CYS A 39 -3.89 3.02 -6.11
N LEU A 40 -2.55 2.99 -5.98
CA LEU A 40 -1.87 2.39 -4.82
C LEU A 40 -2.18 3.12 -3.50
N PRO A 41 -2.10 4.47 -3.41
CA PRO A 41 -2.49 5.20 -2.22
C PRO A 41 -3.94 4.95 -1.77
N VAL A 42 -4.88 4.77 -2.70
CA VAL A 42 -6.29 4.51 -2.37
C VAL A 42 -6.41 3.19 -1.61
N SER A 43 -5.81 2.12 -2.15
CA SER A 43 -5.76 0.81 -1.50
C SER A 43 -4.99 0.87 -0.18
N PHE A 44 -3.87 1.59 -0.14
CA PHE A 44 -3.08 1.77 1.09
C PHE A 44 -3.92 2.37 2.21
N VAL A 45 -4.63 3.46 1.91
CA VAL A 45 -5.48 4.15 2.88
C VAL A 45 -6.61 3.24 3.36
N TYR A 46 -7.28 2.55 2.45
CA TYR A 46 -8.33 1.60 2.79
C TYR A 46 -7.86 0.52 3.79
N PHE A 47 -6.74 -0.13 3.50
CA PHE A 47 -6.20 -1.18 4.37
C PHE A 47 -5.67 -0.62 5.70
N ALA A 48 -5.08 0.57 5.71
CA ALA A 48 -4.58 1.20 6.92
C ALA A 48 -5.71 1.42 7.93
N PHE A 49 -6.83 1.98 7.48
CA PHE A 49 -7.97 2.26 8.36
C PHE A 49 -8.75 1.00 8.78
N ILE A 50 -8.80 -0.02 7.93
CA ILE A 50 -9.50 -1.26 8.26
C ILE A 50 -8.71 -2.09 9.26
N ARG A 51 -7.40 -2.24 9.07
CA ARG A 51 -6.59 -3.21 9.82
C ARG A 51 -5.97 -2.65 11.08
N TYR A 52 -5.70 -1.35 11.14
CA TYR A 52 -4.97 -0.74 12.25
C TYR A 52 -5.81 0.27 13.02
N ASP A 53 -5.59 0.34 14.34
CA ASP A 53 -6.16 1.34 15.23
C ASP A 53 -5.39 2.68 15.19
N ASP A 54 -5.80 3.65 16.01
CA ASP A 54 -5.18 4.97 16.06
C ASP A 54 -3.71 4.94 16.51
N GLU A 55 -3.31 3.91 17.27
CA GLU A 55 -1.94 3.68 17.73
C GLU A 55 -1.08 2.94 16.70
N GLY A 56 -1.68 2.36 15.65
CA GLY A 56 -0.98 1.57 14.64
C GLY A 56 -0.78 0.11 15.04
N ASN A 57 -1.54 -0.37 16.03
CA ASN A 57 -1.64 -1.78 16.36
C ASN A 57 -2.69 -2.45 15.46
N GLU A 58 -2.53 -3.75 15.21
CA GLU A 58 -3.58 -4.50 14.51
C GLU A 58 -4.85 -4.49 15.36
N LYS A 59 -5.99 -4.14 14.74
CA LYS A 59 -7.29 -4.32 15.38
C LYS A 59 -7.43 -5.82 15.66
N GLY A 60 -7.56 -6.17 16.94
CA GLY A 60 -7.75 -7.55 17.36
C GLY A 60 -8.91 -8.17 16.57
N ASP A 61 -8.68 -9.38 16.04
CA ASP A 61 -9.71 -10.13 15.34
C ASP A 61 -10.91 -10.27 16.28
N PHE A 62 -12.11 -9.92 15.83
CA PHE A 62 -13.32 -10.07 16.63
C PHE A 62 -13.55 -11.57 16.88
N THR A 63 -12.92 -12.11 17.92
CA THR A 63 -13.11 -13.47 18.44
C THR A 63 -13.62 -13.39 19.86
#